data_AF-A0A1H8T433-F1
#
_entry.id   AF-A0A1H8T433-F1
#
_cell.length_a   1.000
_cell.length_b   1.000
_cell.length_c   1.000
_cell.angle_alpha   90.00
_cell.angle_beta   90.00
_cell.angle_gamma   90.00
#
_symmetry.space_group_name_H-M   'P 1'
#
loop_
_entity.id
_entity.type
_entity.pdbx_description
1 polymer ?
#
loop_
_entity_poly.entity_id
_entity_poly.type
_entity_poly.pdbx_seq_one_letter_code
_entity_poly.pdbx_strand_id
1 'polypeptide(L)' 'MAEASNDEIRILTPSGMLGYGFPVDHFKLGLAQKPHAITIDSGSTDSGPQKLGLGEMTCSREAYVKDI' A
#
# COMPACT_ATOMS: atom_id res chain seq x y z
N MET A 1 -26.64 17.29 2.69
CA MET A 1 -25.40 16.49 2.78
C MET A 1 -24.75 16.89 4.10
N ALA A 2 -24.59 15.98 5.05
CA ALA A 2 -23.96 16.32 6.32
C ALA A 2 -22.50 16.73 6.07
N GLU A 3 -22.08 17.86 6.64
CA GLU A 3 -20.70 18.32 6.68
C GLU A 3 -19.86 17.25 7.40
N ALA A 4 -18.73 16.83 6.83
CA ALA A 4 -17.83 15.92 7.51
C ALA A 4 -17.28 16.66 8.74
N SER A 5 -17.61 16.19 9.95
CA SER A 5 -17.01 16.76 11.16
C SER A 5 -15.51 16.47 11.14
N ASN A 6 -14.71 17.46 11.53
CA ASN A 6 -13.25 17.41 11.45
C ASN A 6 -12.64 16.62 12.63
N ASP A 7 -13.42 15.72 13.24
CA ASP A 7 -13.08 15.05 14.51
C ASP A 7 -12.34 13.72 14.31
N GLU A 8 -12.25 13.20 13.08
CA GLU A 8 -11.54 11.95 12.79
C GLU A 8 -10.70 12.00 11.51
N ILE A 9 -9.68 11.14 11.46
CA ILE A 9 -8.84 10.92 10.28
C ILE A 9 -8.98 9.46 9.84
N ARG A 10 -9.47 9.24 8.61
CA ARG A 10 -9.59 7.91 8.01
C ARG A 10 -8.42 7.66 7.06
N ILE A 11 -7.64 6.61 7.32
CA ILE A 11 -6.51 6.20 6.47
C ILE A 11 -6.79 4.80 5.93
N LEU A 12 -6.66 4.62 4.62
CA LEU A 12 -6.77 3.32 3.97
C LEU A 12 -5.39 2.78 3.61
N THR A 13 -5.04 1.62 4.17
CA THR A 13 -3.78 0.91 3.88
C THR A 13 -4.10 -0.44 3.24
N PRO A 14 -4.05 -0.56 1.89
CA PRO A 14 -4.55 -1.73 1.18
C PRO A 14 -3.62 -2.95 1.28
N SER A 15 -2.33 -2.74 1.52
CA SER A 15 -1.31 -3.77 1.71
C SER A 15 -0.30 -3.30 2.75
N GLY A 16 0.33 -4.25 3.46
CA GLY A 16 1.42 -3.97 4.39
C GLY A 16 2.77 -3.73 3.70
N MET A 17 2.90 -4.08 2.41
CA MET A 17 4.12 -3.84 1.63
C MET A 17 3.78 -3.62 0.16
N LEU A 18 4.36 -2.60 -0.46
CA LEU A 18 4.29 -2.38 -1.91
C LEU A 18 4.88 -3.59 -2.65
N GLY A 19 4.24 -4.03 -3.72
CA GLY A 19 4.64 -5.18 -4.51
C GLY A 19 4.05 -6.52 -4.05
N TYR A 20 3.37 -6.58 -2.89
CA TYR A 20 2.67 -7.79 -2.43
C TYR A 20 1.26 -7.92 -3.02
N GLY A 21 0.71 -6.84 -3.59
CA GLY A 21 -0.66 -6.80 -4.07
C GLY A 21 -1.70 -6.76 -2.96
N PHE A 22 -2.93 -6.49 -3.36
CA PHE A 22 -4.10 -6.43 -2.49
C PHE A 22 -5.36 -6.84 -3.25
N PRO A 23 -6.39 -7.39 -2.57
CA PRO A 23 -7.67 -7.69 -3.21
C PRO A 23 -8.38 -6.40 -3.63
N VAL A 24 -8.66 -6.26 -4.93
CA VAL A 24 -9.31 -5.07 -5.50
C VAL A 24 -10.69 -4.83 -4.88
N ASP A 25 -11.42 -5.88 -4.54
CA ASP A 25 -12.75 -5.74 -3.92
C ASP A 25 -12.66 -5.19 -2.50
N HIS A 26 -11.63 -5.57 -1.73
CA HIS A 26 -11.38 -4.98 -0.41
C HIS A 26 -10.95 -3.51 -0.53
N PHE A 27 -10.14 -3.18 -1.53
CA PHE A 27 -9.76 -1.80 -1.81
C PHE A 27 -10.99 -0.94 -2.11
N LYS A 28 -11.91 -1.42 -2.96
CA LYS A 28 -13.18 -0.72 -3.25
C LYS A 28 -14.06 -0.53 -2.00
N LEU A 29 -14.13 -1.53 -1.12
CA LEU A 29 -14.83 -1.42 0.17
C LEU A 29 -14.20 -0.33 1.05
N GLY A 30 -12.87 -0.26 1.09
CA GLY A 30 -12.15 0.81 1.79
C GLY A 30 -12.44 2.20 1.20
N LEU A 31 -12.41 2.33 -0.13
CA LEU A 31 -12.73 3.58 -0.83
C LEU A 31 -14.16 4.06 -0.54
N ALA A 32 -15.13 3.15 -0.41
CA ALA A 32 -16.51 3.50 -0.07
C ALA A 32 -16.64 4.18 1.30
N GLN A 33 -15.68 3.98 2.20
CA GLN A 33 -15.62 4.66 3.50
C GLN A 33 -15.02 6.08 3.44
N LYS A 34 -14.71 6.60 2.24
CA LYS A 34 -14.20 7.95 2.02
C LYS A 34 -12.97 8.26 2.88
N PRO A 35 -11.86 7.49 2.72
CA PRO A 35 -10.63 7.76 3.44
C PRO A 35 -10.09 9.15 3.06
N HIS A 36 -9.43 9.82 4.00
CA HIS A 36 -8.76 11.11 3.78
C HIS A 36 -7.37 10.92 3.17
N ALA A 37 -6.74 9.77 3.42
CA ALA A 37 -5.47 9.40 2.82
C ALA A 37 -5.45 7.89 2.49
N ILE A 38 -4.73 7.55 1.42
CA ILE A 38 -4.38 6.18 1.08
C ILE A 38 -2.87 6.07 1.26
N THR A 39 -2.43 5.11 2.06
CA THR A 39 -1.01 4.94 2.40
C THR A 39 -0.59 3.50 2.15
N ILE A 40 0.67 3.30 1.78
CA ILE A 40 1.27 1.98 1.67
C ILE A 40 2.71 2.07 2.16
N ASP A 41 3.11 1.10 2.97
CA ASP A 41 4.52 0.93 3.31
C ASP A 41 5.22 0.21 2.16
N SER A 42 6.47 0.56 1.86
CA SER A 42 7.29 -0.18 0.90
C SER A 42 8.18 -1.22 1.60
N GLY A 43 8.33 -1.13 2.92
CA GLY A 43 9.27 -1.95 3.68
C GLY A 43 10.72 -1.80 3.16
N SER A 44 11.52 -2.84 3.35
CA SER A 44 12.86 -2.94 2.75
C SER A 44 12.77 -3.54 1.35
N THR A 45 13.20 -2.76 0.36
CA THR A 45 13.22 -3.16 -1.06
C THR A 45 14.30 -4.20 -1.35
N ASP A 46 15.33 -4.32 -0.52
CA ASP A 46 16.53 -5.16 -0.70
C ASP A 46 16.78 -6.05 0.53
N SER A 47 15.75 -6.76 0.99
CA SER A 47 15.75 -7.38 2.31
C SER A 47 16.84 -8.44 2.50
N GLY A 48 17.78 -8.15 3.39
CA GLY A 48 18.79 -9.07 3.89
C GLY A 48 20.09 -9.10 3.07
N PRO A 49 21.15 -9.73 3.61
CA PRO A 49 22.49 -9.68 3.01
C PRO A 49 22.56 -10.20 1.56
N GLN A 50 21.73 -11.19 1.21
CA GLN A 50 21.72 -11.77 -0.13
C GLN A 50 21.19 -10.78 -1.18
N LYS A 51 20.02 -10.18 -0.95
CA LYS A 51 19.43 -9.22 -1.89
C LYS A 51 20.26 -7.95 -2.03
N LEU A 52 20.72 -7.40 -0.90
CA LEU A 52 21.63 -6.25 -0.88
C LEU A 52 22.94 -6.55 -1.63
N GLY A 53 23.53 -7.73 -1.42
CA GLY A 53 24.79 -8.14 -2.06
C GLY A 53 24.66 -8.38 -3.58
N LEU A 54 23.48 -8.76 -4.05
CA LEU A 54 23.21 -9.03 -5.47
C LEU A 54 22.57 -7.85 -6.21
N GLY A 55 22.17 -6.78 -5.50
CA GLY A 55 21.40 -5.68 -6.09
C GLY A 55 20.00 -6.09 -6.54
N GLU A 56 19.44 -7.13 -5.91
CA GLU A 56 18.12 -7.65 -6.21
C GLU A 56 17.05 -7.01 -5.31
N MET A 57 15.84 -6.89 -5.85
CA MET A 57 14.69 -6.38 -5.09
C MET A 57 13.89 -7.53 -4.45
N THR A 58 13.15 -7.23 -3.38
CA THR A 58 12.28 -8.19 -2.69
C THR A 58 11.12 -8.65 -3.54
N CYS A 59 10.53 -7.74 -4.33
CA CYS A 59 9.52 -8.06 -5.33
C CYS A 59 10.04 -7.73 -6.73
N SER A 60 9.43 -8.32 -7.76
CA SER A 60 9.75 -7.97 -9.14
C SER A 60 9.35 -6.51 -9.41
N ARG A 61 10.00 -5.89 -10.41
CA ARG A 61 9.63 -4.52 -10.82
C ARG A 61 8.16 -4.43 -11.23
N GLU A 62 7.66 -5.45 -11.92
CA GLU A 62 6.28 -5.54 -12.39
C GLU A 62 5.29 -5.58 -11.23
N ALA A 63 5.64 -6.27 -10.14
CA ALA A 63 4.82 -6.34 -8.94
C ALA A 63 4.71 -4.96 -8.26
N TYR A 64 5.83 -4.22 -8.13
CA TYR A 64 5.81 -2.85 -7.62
C TYR A 64 4.98 -1.91 -8.49
N VAL A 65 5.12 -2.00 -9.82
CA VAL A 65 4.39 -1.15 -10.77
C VAL A 65 2.90 -1.44 -10.77
N LYS A 66 2.50 -2.70 -10.59
CA LYS A 66 1.08 -3.09 -10.50
C LYS A 66 0.36 -2.42 -9.32
N ASP A 67 1.07 -2.19 -8.22
CA ASP A 67 0.50 -1.67 -6.98
C ASP A 67 0.46 -0.12 -6.91
N ILE A 68 1.02 0.59 -7.90
CA ILE A 68 1.02 2.05 -8.05
C ILE A 68 -0.10 2.48 -9.02
#